data_AF-A0A937MG14-F1
#
_entry.id   AF-A0A937MG14-F1
#
_cell.length_a   1.000
_cell.length_b   1.000
_cell.length_c   1.000
_cell.angle_alpha   90.00
_cell.angle_beta   90.00
_cell.angle_gamma   90.00
#
_symmetry.space_group_name_H-M   'P 1'
#
loop_
_entity.id
_entity.type
_entity.pdbx_description
1 polymer ?
#
loop_
_entity_poly.entity_id
_entity_poly.type
_entity_poly.pdbx_seq_one_letter_code
_entity_poly.pdbx_strand_id
1 'polypeptide(L)' 'MNALNPEHMNAAERLDEVADILAAGVLRLRNRKLTNKSNEMRDVSLDFTATQSMHGHDINDHGEGK' A
#
# COMPACT_ATOMS: atom_id res chain seq x y z
N MET A 1 7.93 -18.21 -0.70
CA MET A 1 7.26 -19.39 -0.12
C MET A 1 5.80 -19.30 -0.50
N ASN A 2 5.25 -20.31 -1.15
CA ASN A 2 3.81 -20.40 -1.38
C ASN A 2 3.18 -20.89 -0.07
N ALA A 3 2.28 -20.10 0.52
CA ALA A 3 1.53 -20.53 1.69
C ALA A 3 0.76 -21.81 1.35
N LEU A 4 0.91 -22.85 2.18
CA LEU A 4 0.08 -24.04 2.06
C LEU A 4 -1.38 -23.63 2.31
N ASN A 5 -2.34 -24.31 1.69
CA ASN A 5 -3.73 -24.09 2.04
C ASN A 5 -3.92 -24.44 3.53
N PRO A 6 -4.49 -23.55 4.37
CA PRO A 6 -4.67 -23.80 5.80
C PRO A 6 -5.41 -25.11 6.11
N GLU A 7 -6.27 -25.58 5.20
CA GLU A 7 -7.00 -26.85 5.32
C GLU A 7 -6.10 -28.08 5.22
N HIS A 8 -4.88 -27.93 4.72
CA HIS A 8 -3.89 -29.00 4.56
C HIS A 8 -2.81 -28.96 5.65
N MET A 9 -2.88 -27.99 6.57
CA MET A 9 -1.92 -27.83 7.66
C MET A 9 -2.39 -28.56 8.91
N ASN A 10 -1.47 -29.25 9.58
CA ASN A 10 -1.71 -29.70 10.94
C ASN A 10 -1.71 -28.52 11.93
N ALA A 11 -2.20 -28.74 13.15
CA ALA A 11 -2.33 -27.68 14.14
C ALA A 11 -1.00 -26.98 14.50
N ALA A 12 0.12 -27.71 14.50
CA ALA A 12 1.44 -27.15 14.79
C ALA A 12 1.92 -26.25 13.64
N GLU A 13 1.73 -26.68 12.39
CA GLU A 13 2.07 -25.87 11.20
C GLU A 13 1.27 -24.57 11.15
N ARG A 14 -0.02 -24.61 11.49
CA ARG A 14 -0.84 -23.39 11.58
C ARG A 14 -0.35 -22.44 12.67
N LEU A 15 0.07 -22.98 13.81
CA LEU A 15 0.61 -22.16 14.91
C LEU A 15 1.94 -21.51 14.52
N ASP A 16 2.79 -22.24 13.80
CA ASP A 16 4.07 -21.73 13.29
C ASP A 16 3.86 -20.60 12.27
N GLU A 17 2.94 -20.79 11.31
CA GLU A 17 2.57 -19.75 10.34
C GLU A 17 2.02 -18.50 11.03
N VAL A 18 1.14 -18.67 12.03
CA VAL A 18 0.60 -17.55 12.82
C VAL A 18 1.72 -16.83 13.59
N ALA A 19 2.67 -17.58 14.16
CA ALA A 19 3.81 -17.01 14.86
C ALA A 19 4.70 -16.18 13.92
N ASP A 20 4.96 -16.68 12.71
CA ASP A 20 5.74 -15.99 11.69
C ASP A 20 5.06 -14.70 11.21
N ILE A 21 3.76 -14.75 10.92
CA ILE A 21 2.97 -13.58 10.53
C ILE A 21 3.00 -12.52 11.64
N LEU A 22 2.83 -12.96 12.90
CA LEU A 22 2.86 -12.09 14.07
C LEU A 22 4.25 -11.46 14.26
N ALA A 23 5.31 -12.25 14.19
CA ALA A 23 6.69 -11.78 14.33
C ALA A 23 7.02 -10.73 13.27
N ALA A 24 6.68 -10.99 12.00
CA ALA A 24 6.81 -10.03 10.92
C ALA A 24 6.01 -8.75 11.18
N GLY A 25 4.79 -8.88 11.72
CA GLY A 25 3.95 -7.76 12.13
C GLY A 25 4.60 -6.89 13.22
N VAL A 26 5.12 -7.51 14.26
CA VAL A 26 5.79 -6.82 15.37
C VAL A 26 7.06 -6.12 14.90
N LEU A 27 7.86 -6.76 14.04
CA LEU A 27 9.06 -6.15 13.45
C LEU A 27 8.71 -4.89 12.63
N ARG A 28 7.71 -4.97 11.76
CA ARG A 28 7.23 -3.80 11.00
C ARG A 28 6.74 -2.68 11.92
N LEU A 29 5.99 -3.01 12.97
CA LEU A 29 5.48 -2.02 13.93
C LEU A 29 6.61 -1.34 14.69
N ARG A 30 7.61 -2.10 15.15
CA ARG A 30 8.80 -1.57 15.83
C ARG A 30 9.59 -0.65 14.91
N ASN A 31 9.85 -1.09 13.68
CA ASN A 31 10.54 -0.27 12.68
C ASN A 31 9.79 1.04 12.42
N ARG A 32 8.46 0.98 12.22
CA ARG A 32 7.63 2.19 12.06
C ARG A 32 7.70 3.13 13.27
N LYS A 33 7.72 2.59 14.50
CA LYS A 33 7.81 3.41 15.71
C LYS A 33 9.18 4.09 15.83
N LEU A 34 10.25 3.39 15.46
CA LEU A 34 11.61 3.92 15.48
C LEU A 34 11.82 4.97 14.38
N THR A 35 11.35 4.71 13.15
CA THR A 35 11.43 5.69 12.06
C THR A 35 10.57 6.92 12.35
N ASN A 36 9.37 6.76 12.91
CA ASN A 36 8.52 7.89 13.29
C ASN A 36 9.06 8.72 14.46
N LYS A 37 9.92 8.16 15.33
CA LYS A 37 10.63 8.93 16.35
C LYS A 37 11.79 9.76 15.78
N SER A 38 12.39 9.31 14.69
CA SER A 38 13.38 10.09 13.93
C SER A 38 12.72 11.15 13.03
N ASN A 39 11.48 10.88 12.60
CA ASN A 39 10.71 11.77 11.76
C ASN A 39 9.97 12.84 12.59
N GLU A 40 10.75 13.72 13.25
CA GLU A 40 10.32 15.04 13.75
C GLU A 40 10.08 16.02 12.57
N MET A 41 9.55 15.51 11.45
CA MET A 41 9.29 16.27 10.22
C MET A 41 7.82 16.10 9.83
N ARG A 42 6.95 16.02 10.84
CA ARG A 42 5.50 15.82 10.70
C ARG A 42 4.73 17.08 10.29
N ASP A 43 5.38 18.22 10.18
CA ASP A 43 4.81 19.41 9.54
C ASP A 43 5.32 19.55 8.10
N VAL A 44 4.86 18.66 7.22
CA VAL A 44 4.86 18.96 5.78
C VAL A 44 3.40 19.10 5.38
N SER A 45 2.95 20.35 5.27
CA SER A 45 1.59 20.69 4.84
C SER A 45 1.37 20.20 3.41
N LEU A 46 0.31 19.43 3.18
CA LEU A 46 -0.06 18.87 1.87
C LEU A 46 -1.04 19.76 1.11
N ASP A 47 -0.94 21.09 1.26
CA ASP A 47 -1.75 22.02 0.49
C ASP A 47 -1.16 22.18 -0.91
N PHE A 48 -1.50 21.24 -1.80
CA PHE A 48 -1.22 21.36 -3.22
C PHE A 48 -2.46 21.90 -3.92
N THR A 49 -2.36 23.10 -4.49
CA THR A 49 -3.40 23.64 -5.36
C THR A 49 -3.57 22.71 -6.56
N ALA A 50 -4.76 22.12 -6.72
CA ALA A 50 -5.05 21.23 -7.84
C ALA A 50 -5.00 22.01 -9.16
N THR A 51 -3.96 21.83 -9.97
CA THR A 51 -3.99 22.21 -11.38
C THR A 51 -4.87 21.21 -12.11
N GLN A 52 -6.03 21.67 -12.60
CA GLN A 52 -6.94 20.86 -13.39
C GLN A 52 -6.19 20.30 -14.61
N SER A 53 -6.09 18.96 -14.67
CA SER A 53 -5.60 18.26 -15.84
C SER A 53 -6.67 18.36 -16.93
N MET A 54 -6.46 19.24 -17.90
CA MET A 54 -7.30 19.29 -19.11
C MET A 54 -6.85 18.16 -20.03
N HIS A 55 -7.68 17.12 -20.15
CA HIS A 55 -7.54 16.12 -21.20
C HIS A 55 -7.71 16.84 -22.55
N GLY A 56 -6.63 16.96 -23.31
CA GLY A 56 -6.65 17.58 -24.64
C GLY A 56 -7.61 16.81 -25.54
N HIS A 57 -8.69 17.46 -25.95
CA HIS A 57 -9.56 16.94 -27.00
C HIS A 57 -8.74 16.85 -28.28
N ASP A 58 -8.53 15.62 -28.76
CA ASP A 58 -7.80 15.33 -29.99
C ASP A 58 -8.46 16.10 -31.15
N ILE A 59 -7.68 16.97 -31.77
CA ILE A 59 -8.15 17.95 -32.76
C ILE A 59 -8.23 17.30 -34.14
N ASN A 60 -8.65 16.04 -34.28
CA ASN A 60 -8.69 15.36 -35.58
C ASN A 60 -9.79 14.30 -35.74
N ASP A 61 -10.90 14.36 -35.00
CA ASP A 61 -12.08 13.56 -35.40
C ASP A 61 -12.95 14.34 -36.39
N HIS A 62 -12.77 13.97 -37.65
CA HIS A 62 -13.24 14.63 -38.85
C HIS A 62 -14.73 14.36 -39.08
N GLY A 63 -15.55 15.40 -38.97
CA GLY A 63 -16.58 15.69 -39.98
C GLY A 63 -17.99 15.11 -39.81
N GLU A 64 -18.87 16.02 -39.38
CA GLU A 64 -20.18 16.36 -40.01
C GLU A 64 -21.39 15.44 -39.73
N GLY A 65 -22.07 15.77 -38.63
CA GLY A 65 -23.49 15.48 -38.41
C GLY A 65 -24.37 16.60 -38.97
N LYS A 66 -25.44 16.19 -39.62
CA LYS A 66 -26.49 16.97 -40.29
C LYS A 66 -27.49 17.59 -39.31
#